data_AF-A0A410MDM6-F1
#
_entry.id   AF-A0A410MDM6-F1
#
_cell.length_a   1.000
_cell.length_b   1.000
_cell.length_c   1.000
_cell.angle_alpha   90.00
_cell.angle_beta   90.00
_cell.angle_gamma   90.00
#
_symmetry.space_group_name_H-M   'P 1'
#
loop_
_entity.id
_entity.type
_entity.pdbx_description
1 polymer ?
#
loop_
_entity_poly.entity_id
_entity_poly.type
_entity_poly.pdbx_seq_one_letter_code
_entity_poly.pdbx_strand_id
1 'polypeptide(L)'
;MANPQTENGYIKIANEIIDEVIRRDFSKRQTAILHMIWRLSYGCNKKSAVIPKLKDFALCGVSKQNVTSELEHLETCRVIYWDRSTNEFTFNKDYEKWIITPRKGWKMEQFKEILRLNLSEKFLKQEQKSSQNKNSEDAKSSQNKNFETKKVLKIRTSEFLKQELPHGQIPSLSKVQRLSKDIIKDIKDKDIKRINNNKESQKVKAFDHYQKNIGPLPPAVIEKINSFIDDLGDDLVVEAITKSCEQNQRRWAYIEKILNNWYNQGIRTLDDVAANDAEFQRKMDQKHSSSSNNSKDIIPDWFDKQDQNNSSQTQSSLDDDARILNLGIRLNRSLQQISEGSLSRYGLTELDLQNIKNGECTAQEVLQSKSKLRVVGS
;
A
#
# COMPACT_ATOMS: atom_id res chain seq x y z
N MET A 1 32.55 -3.94 7.72
CA MET A 1 31.15 -4.28 7.35
C MET A 1 30.75 -5.55 8.07
N ALA A 2 29.49 -5.67 8.50
CA ALA A 2 28.99 -6.92 9.09
C ALA A 2 28.87 -8.00 8.01
N ASN A 3 29.33 -9.23 8.28
CA ASN A 3 29.27 -10.38 7.36
C ASN A 3 28.62 -11.59 8.06
N PRO A 4 27.30 -11.55 8.32
CA PRO A 4 26.62 -12.62 9.05
C PRO A 4 26.66 -13.95 8.27
N GLN A 5 27.06 -15.02 8.94
CA GLN A 5 27.15 -16.38 8.37
C GLN A 5 26.11 -17.31 9.01
N THR A 6 25.63 -18.29 8.24
CA THR A 6 24.67 -19.30 8.73
C THR A 6 25.29 -20.29 9.72
N GLU A 7 26.62 -20.43 9.72
CA GLU A 7 27.38 -21.21 10.71
C GLU A 7 27.24 -20.64 12.12
N ASN A 8 26.98 -19.33 12.26
CA ASN A 8 26.73 -18.66 13.53
C ASN A 8 25.29 -18.83 14.04
N GLY A 9 24.56 -19.78 13.46
CA GLY A 9 23.20 -20.13 13.81
C GLY A 9 22.16 -19.48 12.90
N TYR A 10 21.03 -20.16 12.78
CA TYR A 10 19.88 -19.73 12.01
C TYR A 10 18.59 -20.16 12.69
N ILE A 11 17.50 -19.49 12.36
CA ILE A 11 16.17 -19.82 12.88
C ILE A 11 15.51 -20.79 11.91
N LYS A 12 15.28 -22.03 12.35
CA LYS A 12 14.62 -23.08 11.58
C LYS A 12 13.09 -22.93 11.65
N ILE A 13 12.50 -22.22 10.70
CA ILE A 13 11.04 -22.09 10.56
C ILE A 13 10.63 -22.56 9.17
N ALA A 14 9.50 -23.26 9.08
CA ALA A 14 8.91 -23.68 7.81
C ALA A 14 8.39 -22.47 7.03
N ASN A 15 8.60 -22.45 5.71
CA ASN A 15 8.15 -21.34 4.86
C ASN A 15 6.64 -21.12 4.94
N GLU A 16 5.85 -22.19 5.08
CA GLU A 16 4.39 -22.13 5.22
C GLU A 16 3.96 -21.24 6.39
N ILE A 17 4.69 -21.29 7.50
CA ILE A 17 4.44 -20.45 8.67
C ILE A 17 4.72 -18.99 8.37
N ILE A 18 5.82 -18.71 7.68
CA ILE A 18 6.17 -17.35 7.28
C ILE A 18 5.14 -16.80 6.30
N ASP A 19 4.70 -17.61 5.33
CA ASP A 19 3.68 -17.24 4.35
C ASP A 19 2.36 -16.88 5.03
N GLU A 20 1.92 -17.66 6.02
CA GLU A 20 0.71 -17.36 6.80
C GLU A 20 0.85 -16.11 7.67
N VAL A 21 2.04 -15.85 8.22
CA VAL A 21 2.32 -14.61 8.95
C VAL A 21 2.31 -13.38 8.03
N ILE A 22 2.77 -13.52 6.78
CA ILE A 22 2.71 -12.45 5.77
C ILE A 22 1.25 -12.22 5.33
N ARG A 23 0.50 -13.30 5.13
CA ARG A 23 -0.90 -13.27 4.67
C ARG A 23 -1.84 -12.59 5.66
N ARG A 24 -1.60 -12.75 6.97
CA ARG A 24 -2.49 -12.31 8.04
C ARG A 24 -2.11 -10.92 8.56
N ASP A 25 -3.07 -10.21 9.13
CA ASP A 25 -2.89 -8.82 9.54
C ASP A 25 -2.28 -8.70 10.96
N PHE A 26 -1.09 -9.26 11.14
CA PHE A 26 -0.32 -9.10 12.37
C PHE A 26 0.15 -7.65 12.54
N SER A 27 0.03 -7.12 13.76
CA SER A 27 0.57 -5.81 14.11
C SER A 27 2.10 -5.86 14.12
N LYS A 28 2.76 -4.72 13.87
CA LYS A 28 4.23 -4.63 13.95
C LYS A 28 4.78 -5.11 15.30
N ARG A 29 4.03 -4.86 16.39
CA ARG A 29 4.39 -5.31 17.74
C ARG A 29 4.27 -6.81 17.88
N GLN A 30 3.20 -7.39 17.35
CA GLN A 30 2.98 -8.84 17.36
C GLN A 30 4.07 -9.57 16.57
N THR A 31 4.41 -9.08 15.37
CA THR A 31 5.51 -9.65 14.58
C THR A 31 6.85 -9.55 15.33
N ALA A 32 7.13 -8.43 16.01
CA ALA A 32 8.34 -8.28 16.83
C ALA A 32 8.37 -9.26 18.01
N ILE A 33 7.24 -9.46 18.69
CA ILE A 33 7.08 -10.47 19.75
C ILE A 33 7.33 -11.87 19.18
N LEU A 34 6.70 -12.24 18.06
CA LEU A 34 6.87 -13.56 17.43
C LEU A 34 8.32 -13.80 17.01
N HIS A 35 8.98 -12.81 16.39
CA HIS A 35 10.39 -12.91 16.03
C HIS A 35 11.29 -13.11 17.26
N MET A 36 11.01 -12.40 18.36
CA MET A 36 11.74 -12.58 19.62
C MET A 36 11.53 -14.00 20.18
N ILE A 37 10.28 -14.48 20.23
CA ILE A 37 9.95 -15.84 20.69
C ILE A 37 10.64 -16.87 19.80
N TRP A 38 10.59 -16.74 18.48
CA TRP A 38 11.26 -17.65 17.54
C TRP A 38 12.78 -17.63 17.70
N ARG A 39 13.39 -16.46 17.93
CA ARG A 39 14.83 -16.35 18.16
C ARG A 39 15.25 -17.05 19.46
N LEU A 40 14.44 -16.96 20.51
CA LEU A 40 14.73 -17.56 21.82
C LEU A 40 14.34 -19.04 21.91
N SER A 41 13.42 -19.51 21.06
CA SER A 41 13.03 -20.92 20.93
C SER A 41 13.83 -21.61 19.82
N TYR A 42 13.35 -21.54 18.58
CA TYR A 42 13.92 -22.25 17.43
C TYR A 42 15.34 -21.82 17.11
N GLY A 43 15.69 -20.55 17.37
CA GLY A 43 17.08 -20.06 17.25
C GLY A 43 18.04 -20.69 18.28
N CYS A 44 17.51 -21.23 19.37
CA CYS A 44 18.25 -22.03 20.36
C CYS A 44 18.01 -23.54 20.19
N ASN A 45 17.41 -23.95 19.06
CA ASN A 45 17.01 -25.33 18.75
C ASN A 45 16.02 -25.93 19.78
N LYS A 46 15.19 -25.09 20.41
CA LYS A 46 14.12 -25.45 21.36
C LYS A 46 12.75 -25.16 20.74
N LYS A 47 11.69 -25.82 21.24
CA LYS A 47 10.29 -25.58 20.80
C LYS A 47 9.57 -24.51 21.62
N SER A 48 10.17 -24.13 22.74
CA SER A 48 9.65 -23.16 23.70
C SER A 48 10.71 -22.11 24.01
N ALA A 49 10.25 -20.94 24.42
CA ALA A 49 11.08 -19.81 24.85
C ALA A 49 10.70 -19.41 26.27
N VAL A 50 11.67 -19.45 27.19
CA VAL A 50 11.47 -18.94 28.54
C VAL A 50 11.89 -17.48 28.58
N ILE A 51 10.96 -16.59 28.96
CA ILE A 51 11.22 -15.16 29.11
C ILE A 51 10.83 -14.77 30.53
N PRO A 52 11.79 -14.74 31.47
CA PRO A 52 11.49 -14.63 32.90
C PRO A 52 10.66 -13.40 33.28
N LYS A 53 10.89 -12.27 32.60
CA LYS A 53 10.20 -11.00 32.85
C LYS A 53 9.56 -10.47 31.57
N LEU A 54 8.27 -10.13 31.64
CA LEU A 54 7.56 -9.49 30.52
C LEU A 54 8.14 -8.12 30.13
N LYS A 55 8.91 -7.49 31.02
CA LYS A 55 9.63 -6.25 30.70
C LYS A 55 10.73 -6.46 29.66
N ASP A 56 11.23 -7.69 29.49
CA ASP A 56 12.33 -8.00 28.58
C ASP A 56 11.90 -7.88 27.11
N PHE A 57 10.59 -7.89 26.82
CA PHE A 57 10.06 -7.53 25.49
C PHE A 57 10.33 -6.07 25.10
N ALA A 58 10.80 -5.22 26.03
CA ALA A 58 11.37 -3.93 25.66
C ALA A 58 12.55 -4.07 24.69
N LEU A 59 13.27 -5.20 24.71
CA LEU A 59 14.38 -5.49 23.77
C LEU A 59 13.92 -5.55 22.31
N CYS A 60 12.68 -5.99 22.05
CA CYS A 60 12.09 -5.97 20.71
C CYS A 60 11.29 -4.69 20.41
N GLY A 61 11.37 -3.68 21.28
CA GLY A 61 10.71 -2.39 21.11
C GLY A 61 9.25 -2.36 21.56
N VAL A 62 8.79 -3.35 22.33
CA VAL A 62 7.42 -3.39 22.86
C VAL A 62 7.42 -2.96 24.33
N SER A 63 6.69 -1.89 24.65
CA SER A 63 6.60 -1.40 26.02
C SER A 63 5.80 -2.36 26.91
N LYS A 64 6.14 -2.39 28.21
CA LYS A 64 5.44 -3.18 29.24
C LYS A 64 3.92 -2.96 29.23
N GLN A 65 3.47 -1.76 28.86
CA GLN A 65 2.04 -1.41 28.85
C GLN A 65 1.27 -2.21 27.80
N ASN A 66 1.89 -2.45 26.64
CA ASN A 66 1.23 -3.11 25.51
C ASN A 66 1.58 -4.59 25.40
N VAL A 67 2.72 -5.04 25.97
CA VAL A 67 3.16 -6.43 25.80
C VAL A 67 2.13 -7.42 26.33
N THR A 68 1.53 -7.18 27.50
CA THR A 68 0.57 -8.11 28.10
C THR A 68 -0.67 -8.26 27.23
N SER A 69 -1.24 -7.14 26.77
CA SER A 69 -2.43 -7.17 25.89
C SER A 69 -2.15 -7.84 24.55
N GLU A 70 -0.95 -7.65 23.99
CA GLU A 70 -0.58 -8.27 22.71
C GLU A 70 -0.33 -9.78 22.87
N LEU A 71 0.28 -10.21 23.98
CA LEU A 71 0.44 -11.64 24.30
C LEU A 71 -0.91 -12.33 24.53
N GLU A 72 -1.81 -11.70 25.29
CA GLU A 72 -3.16 -12.21 25.51
C GLU A 72 -3.98 -12.27 24.22
N HIS A 73 -3.80 -11.30 23.32
CA HIS A 73 -4.41 -11.33 22.00
C HIS A 73 -3.87 -12.48 21.15
N LEU A 74 -2.55 -12.68 21.10
CA LEU A 74 -1.93 -13.79 20.36
C LEU A 74 -2.34 -15.17 20.92
N GLU A 75 -2.51 -15.27 22.23
CA GLU A 75 -3.04 -16.46 22.92
C GLU A 75 -4.51 -16.71 22.54
N THR A 76 -5.36 -15.68 22.59
CA THR A 76 -6.78 -15.74 22.18
C THR A 76 -6.91 -16.14 20.70
N CYS A 77 -6.04 -15.61 19.85
CA CYS A 77 -5.95 -15.95 18.44
C CYS A 77 -5.30 -17.32 18.17
N ARG A 78 -4.90 -18.08 19.21
CA ARG A 78 -4.27 -19.41 19.14
C ARG A 78 -2.95 -19.44 18.37
N VAL A 79 -2.20 -18.35 18.33
CA VAL A 79 -0.88 -18.29 17.69
C VAL A 79 0.21 -18.74 18.65
N ILE A 80 0.06 -18.45 19.94
CA ILE A 80 1.00 -18.84 20.99
C ILE A 80 0.26 -19.48 22.16
N TYR A 81 0.97 -20.32 22.89
CA TYR A 81 0.60 -20.80 24.22
C TYR A 81 1.55 -20.16 25.22
N TRP A 82 1.01 -19.62 26.32
CA TRP A 82 1.79 -18.97 27.36
C TRP A 82 1.51 -19.60 28.72
N ASP A 83 2.51 -20.27 29.28
CA ASP A 83 2.47 -20.74 30.65
C ASP A 83 2.88 -19.62 31.61
N ARG A 84 1.92 -19.16 32.44
CA ARG A 84 2.11 -18.08 33.42
C ARG A 84 3.00 -18.50 34.60
N SER A 85 3.14 -19.79 34.87
CA SER A 85 3.91 -20.29 36.02
C SER A 85 5.42 -20.24 35.76
N THR A 86 5.83 -20.60 34.55
CA THR A 86 7.23 -20.67 34.11
C THR A 86 7.63 -19.49 33.21
N ASN A 87 6.66 -18.67 32.77
CA ASN A 87 6.81 -17.71 31.68
C ASN A 87 7.44 -18.34 30.43
N GLU A 88 6.97 -19.54 30.11
CA GLU A 88 7.34 -20.28 28.93
C GLU A 88 6.32 -20.03 27.80
N PHE A 89 6.85 -19.66 26.63
CA PHE A 89 6.08 -19.36 25.44
C PHE A 89 6.34 -20.43 24.39
N THR A 90 5.27 -21.07 23.92
CA THR A 90 5.32 -22.06 22.84
C THR A 90 4.54 -21.56 21.64
N PHE A 91 5.14 -21.67 20.46
CA PHE A 91 4.49 -21.26 19.21
C PHE A 91 3.58 -22.37 18.67
N ASN A 92 2.34 -22.03 18.33
CA ASN A 92 1.41 -22.96 17.69
C ASN A 92 1.65 -22.99 16.17
N LYS A 93 2.24 -24.08 15.68
CA LYS A 93 2.50 -24.29 14.24
C LYS A 93 1.24 -24.60 13.43
N ASP A 94 0.15 -25.00 14.09
CA ASP A 94 -1.11 -25.30 13.43
C ASP A 94 -1.83 -23.99 13.09
N TYR A 95 -1.51 -23.45 11.90
CA TYR A 95 -2.01 -22.17 11.43
C TYR A 95 -3.49 -22.20 11.04
N GLU A 96 -4.09 -23.37 10.83
CA GLU A 96 -5.53 -23.49 10.57
C GLU A 96 -6.36 -23.07 11.77
N LYS A 97 -5.82 -23.26 12.99
CA LYS A 97 -6.45 -22.86 14.24
C LYS A 97 -6.34 -21.37 14.54
N TRP A 98 -5.51 -20.63 13.80
CA TRP A 98 -5.26 -19.22 14.09
C TRP A 98 -6.48 -18.36 13.73
N ILE A 99 -6.93 -17.54 14.67
CA ILE A 99 -8.10 -16.67 14.52
C ILE A 99 -7.62 -15.23 14.21
N ILE A 100 -6.84 -15.08 13.15
CA ILE A 100 -6.35 -13.76 12.71
C ILE A 100 -6.85 -13.49 11.30
N THR A 101 -7.44 -12.31 11.13
CA THR A 101 -8.01 -11.88 9.86
C THR A 101 -6.92 -11.76 8.78
N PRO A 102 -7.16 -12.28 7.57
CA PRO A 102 -6.28 -12.03 6.42
C PRO A 102 -6.16 -10.52 6.14
N ARG A 103 -4.98 -10.09 5.68
CA ARG A 103 -4.73 -8.70 5.29
C ARG A 103 -5.65 -8.31 4.12
N LYS A 104 -6.22 -7.11 4.18
CA LYS A 104 -7.07 -6.56 3.10
C LYS A 104 -6.29 -6.51 1.78
N GLY A 105 -6.86 -7.08 0.71
CA GLY A 105 -6.24 -7.09 -0.61
C GLY A 105 -5.18 -8.18 -0.83
N TRP A 106 -5.06 -9.17 0.06
CA TRP A 106 -4.18 -10.31 -0.16
C TRP A 106 -4.59 -11.10 -1.41
N LYS A 107 -3.65 -11.28 -2.35
CA LYS A 107 -3.83 -12.05 -3.58
C LYS A 107 -2.85 -13.22 -3.60
N MET A 108 -3.36 -14.42 -3.33
CA MET A 108 -2.55 -15.64 -3.22
C MET A 108 -1.81 -15.95 -4.52
N GLU A 109 -2.46 -15.73 -5.67
CA GLU A 109 -1.92 -16.01 -7.00
C GLU A 109 -0.74 -15.10 -7.31
N GLN A 110 -0.83 -13.81 -6.94
CA GLN A 110 0.27 -12.86 -7.12
C GLN A 110 1.48 -13.24 -6.26
N PHE A 111 1.24 -13.63 -5.00
CA PHE A 111 2.32 -14.09 -4.11
C PHE A 111 3.00 -15.37 -4.65
N LYS A 112 2.21 -16.35 -5.11
CA LYS A 112 2.73 -17.59 -5.73
C LYS A 112 3.55 -17.30 -6.98
N GLU A 113 3.11 -16.36 -7.82
CA GLU A 113 3.86 -16.00 -9.03
C GLU A 113 5.20 -15.36 -8.68
N ILE A 114 5.22 -14.44 -7.71
CA ILE A 114 6.48 -13.86 -7.20
C ILE A 114 7.40 -14.95 -6.61
N LEU A 115 6.86 -15.92 -5.88
CA LEU A 115 7.64 -17.05 -5.38
C LEU A 115 8.25 -17.88 -6.52
N ARG A 116 7.46 -18.19 -7.56
CA ARG A 116 7.93 -18.93 -8.74
C ARG A 116 9.08 -18.22 -9.43
N LEU A 117 8.97 -16.90 -9.64
CA LEU A 117 10.02 -16.09 -10.26
C LEU A 117 11.34 -16.14 -9.45
N ASN A 118 11.26 -16.12 -8.12
CA ASN A 118 12.46 -16.20 -7.28
C ASN A 118 13.07 -17.61 -7.20
N LEU A 119 12.26 -18.65 -7.40
CA LEU A 119 12.72 -20.04 -7.46
C LEU A 119 13.31 -20.40 -8.83
N SER A 120 12.78 -19.85 -9.93
CA SER A 120 13.29 -20.11 -11.28
C SER A 120 14.66 -19.49 -11.55
N GLU A 121 15.01 -18.39 -10.87
CA GLU A 121 16.37 -17.80 -10.88
C GLU A 121 17.47 -18.77 -10.41
N LYS A 122 17.14 -19.79 -9.60
CA LYS A 122 18.09 -20.86 -9.22
C LYS A 122 18.42 -21.79 -10.40
N PHE A 123 17.49 -22.00 -11.34
CA PHE A 123 17.67 -22.90 -12.48
C PHE A 123 18.55 -22.29 -13.57
N LEU A 124 18.43 -20.99 -13.84
CA LEU A 124 19.25 -20.27 -14.83
C LEU A 124 20.75 -20.21 -14.48
N LYS A 125 21.12 -20.36 -13.19
CA LYS A 125 22.53 -20.35 -12.74
C LYS A 125 23.21 -21.72 -12.77
N GLN A 126 22.45 -22.82 -12.86
CA GLN A 126 23.02 -24.17 -12.95
C GLN A 126 23.47 -24.51 -14.38
N GLU A 127 22.80 -24.00 -15.41
CA GLU A 127 23.17 -24.22 -16.81
C GLU A 127 24.51 -23.55 -17.21
N GLN A 128 24.93 -22.49 -16.52
CA GLN A 128 26.19 -21.80 -16.83
C GLN A 128 27.44 -22.44 -16.20
N LYS A 129 27.30 -23.39 -15.26
CA LYS A 129 28.44 -24.11 -14.66
C LYS A 129 28.74 -25.46 -15.34
N SER A 130 27.82 -26.01 -16.12
CA SER A 130 27.98 -27.32 -16.77
C SER A 130 28.70 -27.25 -18.14
N SER A 131 28.87 -26.07 -18.75
CA SER A 131 29.47 -25.95 -20.09
C SER A 131 31.01 -25.96 -20.14
N GLN A 132 31.71 -26.31 -19.05
CA GLN A 132 33.18 -26.42 -19.07
C GLN A 132 33.77 -27.81 -18.77
N ASN A 133 32.97 -28.87 -18.60
CA ASN A 133 33.52 -30.23 -18.57
C ASN A 133 32.78 -31.15 -19.56
N LYS A 134 33.57 -31.68 -20.50
CA LYS A 134 33.14 -32.50 -21.64
C LYS A 134 32.57 -33.87 -21.23
N ASN A 135 31.60 -34.31 -22.04
CA ASN A 135 31.29 -35.66 -22.52
C ASN A 135 31.52 -36.86 -21.59
N SER A 136 30.43 -37.54 -21.22
CA SER A 136 30.13 -38.91 -21.66
C SER A 136 28.69 -39.30 -21.29
N GLU A 137 28.12 -40.19 -22.09
CA GLU A 137 26.74 -40.68 -22.20
C GLU A 137 26.13 -41.21 -20.88
N ASP A 138 24.82 -41.00 -20.65
CA ASP A 138 23.79 -42.02 -20.95
C ASP A 138 22.38 -41.67 -20.39
N ALA A 139 21.38 -41.92 -21.25
CA ALA A 139 20.04 -42.45 -20.97
C ALA A 139 19.04 -41.79 -19.97
N LYS A 140 17.95 -41.28 -20.60
CA LYS A 140 16.50 -41.52 -20.33
C LYS A 140 15.67 -40.48 -19.54
N SER A 141 14.68 -39.94 -20.27
CA SER A 141 13.25 -39.80 -19.92
C SER A 141 12.90 -38.86 -18.74
N SER A 142 11.99 -37.88 -18.81
CA SER A 142 10.87 -37.61 -19.71
C SER A 142 10.37 -36.17 -19.51
N GLN A 143 9.84 -35.61 -20.60
CA GLN A 143 8.78 -34.61 -20.74
C GLN A 143 8.61 -33.56 -19.63
N ASN A 144 8.92 -32.31 -19.96
CA ASN A 144 8.26 -31.15 -19.35
C ASN A 144 7.93 -30.10 -20.40
N LYS A 145 6.65 -29.75 -20.47
CA LYS A 145 6.11 -28.73 -21.36
C LYS A 145 6.30 -27.34 -20.74
N ASN A 146 7.07 -26.53 -21.46
CA ASN A 146 6.91 -25.11 -21.76
C ASN A 146 6.28 -24.20 -20.70
N PHE A 147 7.08 -23.27 -20.19
CA PHE A 147 6.64 -21.88 -20.09
C PHE A 147 7.74 -20.95 -20.61
N GLU A 148 7.42 -20.29 -21.72
CA GLU A 148 8.21 -19.26 -22.34
C GLU A 148 8.28 -18.01 -21.45
N THR A 149 9.49 -17.47 -21.43
CA THR A 149 9.99 -16.29 -20.76
C THR A 149 9.31 -14.98 -21.18
N LYS A 150 9.32 -13.95 -20.31
CA LYS A 150 9.90 -12.64 -20.66
C LYS A 150 10.11 -11.68 -19.46
N LYS A 151 11.40 -11.41 -19.22
CA LYS A 151 12.08 -10.13 -18.90
C LYS A 151 11.76 -9.32 -17.62
N VAL A 152 12.56 -9.60 -16.56
CA VAL A 152 13.53 -8.74 -15.81
C VAL A 152 13.31 -7.20 -15.85
N LEU A 153 13.34 -6.42 -14.75
CA LEU A 153 14.51 -5.85 -14.01
C LEU A 153 14.05 -5.16 -12.69
N LYS A 154 14.55 -5.52 -11.49
CA LYS A 154 15.74 -5.01 -10.73
C LYS A 154 15.63 -3.53 -10.28
N ILE A 155 15.13 -3.21 -9.06
CA ILE A 155 15.78 -3.05 -7.72
C ILE A 155 16.86 -1.94 -7.62
N ARG A 156 16.71 -1.00 -6.66
CA ARG A 156 17.62 -0.68 -5.52
C ARG A 156 17.29 0.70 -4.90
N THR A 157 16.82 0.81 -3.66
CA THR A 157 17.53 0.87 -2.33
C THR A 157 18.53 2.01 -2.14
N SER A 158 18.38 2.80 -1.06
CA SER A 158 19.36 3.07 0.02
C SER A 158 18.91 4.30 0.86
N GLU A 159 18.66 4.14 2.17
CA GLU A 159 19.48 4.60 3.32
C GLU A 159 19.51 6.14 3.48
N PHE A 160 19.22 6.76 4.64
CA PHE A 160 20.10 6.76 5.81
C PHE A 160 19.49 7.43 7.08
N LEU A 161 19.97 6.92 8.23
CA LEU A 161 20.42 7.55 9.49
C LEU A 161 19.49 8.30 10.48
N LYS A 162 19.67 7.87 11.75
CA LYS A 162 19.27 8.46 13.04
C LYS A 162 20.11 9.69 13.41
N GLN A 163 19.50 10.57 14.20
CA GLN A 163 20.17 11.30 15.30
C GLN A 163 19.14 11.66 16.40
N GLU A 164 19.56 11.64 17.68
CA GLU A 164 18.71 11.82 18.87
C GLU A 164 19.13 13.01 19.76
N LEU A 165 18.08 13.66 20.35
CA LEU A 165 17.88 14.23 21.72
C LEU A 165 18.80 15.38 22.23
N PRO A 166 18.52 16.15 23.34
CA PRO A 166 17.54 15.97 24.45
C PRO A 166 16.91 17.23 25.16
N HIS A 167 15.95 16.95 26.07
CA HIS A 167 15.70 17.45 27.46
C HIS A 167 15.00 18.77 27.91
N GLY A 168 14.06 18.57 28.86
CA GLY A 168 13.68 19.43 30.02
C GLY A 168 12.18 19.75 30.08
N GLN A 169 11.39 19.67 31.17
CA GLN A 169 11.49 19.31 32.59
C GLN A 169 10.07 18.95 33.11
N ILE A 170 9.99 18.17 34.19
CA ILE A 170 8.82 17.67 34.98
C ILE A 170 8.52 18.74 36.08
N PRO A 171 7.30 19.00 36.66
CA PRO A 171 6.66 18.17 37.73
C PRO A 171 5.12 18.37 38.03
N SER A 172 4.32 17.36 38.39
CA SER A 172 3.96 16.82 39.74
C SER A 172 2.70 17.40 40.44
N LEU A 173 2.17 16.61 41.42
CA LEU A 173 1.14 16.86 42.44
C LEU A 173 -0.34 16.85 42.00
N SER A 174 -1.35 16.44 42.79
CA SER A 174 -1.60 15.41 43.82
C SER A 174 -2.92 15.83 44.48
N LYS A 175 -3.90 14.90 44.63
CA LYS A 175 -4.93 14.82 45.73
C LYS A 175 -5.84 16.08 45.92
N VAL A 176 -7.15 16.02 46.14
CA VAL A 176 -7.84 15.69 47.40
C VAL A 176 -9.36 15.90 47.19
N GLN A 177 -10.16 15.11 47.93
CA GLN A 177 -11.52 15.34 48.47
C GLN A 177 -12.77 15.30 47.57
N ARG A 178 -13.57 14.26 47.82
CA ARG A 178 -15.03 14.25 47.69
C ARG A 178 -15.65 15.30 48.64
N LEU A 179 -16.62 16.05 48.14
CA LEU A 179 -17.66 16.70 48.94
C LEU A 179 -19.03 16.26 48.43
N SER A 180 -19.91 16.07 49.40
CA SER A 180 -21.15 15.30 49.42
C SER A 180 -22.31 15.95 48.67
N LYS A 181 -23.15 15.06 48.13
CA LYS A 181 -24.56 15.28 47.77
C LYS A 181 -25.26 15.90 48.98
N ASP A 182 -25.91 17.05 48.79
CA ASP A 182 -27.09 17.54 49.55
C ASP A 182 -27.40 19.04 49.30
N ILE A 183 -26.71 19.70 48.35
CA ILE A 183 -27.13 21.01 47.81
C ILE A 183 -28.00 20.85 46.54
N ILE A 184 -28.26 19.60 46.14
CA ILE A 184 -29.12 19.23 45.01
C ILE A 184 -30.55 19.05 45.52
N LYS A 185 -31.29 20.14 45.77
CA LYS A 185 -32.77 20.11 45.73
C LYS A 185 -33.49 21.45 45.67
N ASP A 186 -32.86 22.59 46.00
CA ASP A 186 -33.61 23.85 46.12
C ASP A 186 -33.34 24.91 45.04
N ILE A 187 -32.58 24.59 43.99
CA ILE A 187 -32.39 25.48 42.81
C ILE A 187 -33.24 25.02 41.61
N LYS A 188 -34.04 23.95 41.76
CA LYS A 188 -34.52 23.18 40.59
C LYS A 188 -35.89 23.55 40.00
N ASP A 189 -36.71 24.41 40.61
CA ASP A 189 -38.10 24.55 40.12
C ASP A 189 -38.51 25.96 39.63
N LYS A 190 -37.68 27.00 39.81
CA LYS A 190 -38.04 28.36 39.38
C LYS A 190 -37.26 28.91 38.18
N ASP A 191 -36.05 28.43 37.91
CA ASP A 191 -35.24 28.91 36.78
C ASP A 191 -35.45 28.11 35.47
N ILE A 192 -36.09 26.92 35.53
CA ILE A 192 -36.34 26.07 34.36
C ILE A 192 -37.48 26.60 33.45
N LYS A 193 -38.36 27.48 33.95
CA LYS A 193 -39.45 28.08 33.13
C LYS A 193 -39.12 29.41 32.47
N ARG A 194 -37.97 30.05 32.80
CA ARG A 194 -37.54 31.32 32.17
C ARG A 194 -36.43 31.18 31.13
N ILE A 195 -35.73 30.04 31.08
CA ILE A 195 -34.72 29.77 30.03
C ILE A 195 -35.34 29.02 28.82
N ASN A 196 -36.46 28.33 28.99
CA ASN A 196 -37.08 27.49 27.95
C ASN A 196 -37.92 28.21 26.89
N ASN A 197 -38.05 29.54 26.92
CA ASN A 197 -38.89 30.28 25.97
C ASN A 197 -38.10 31.20 25.01
N ASN A 198 -36.80 30.96 24.79
CA ASN A 198 -36.03 31.76 23.83
C ASN A 198 -34.86 31.06 23.10
N LYS A 199 -34.93 29.74 22.83
CA LYS A 199 -33.99 29.04 21.92
C LYS A 199 -34.64 27.98 21.01
N GLU A 200 -35.96 27.96 20.88
CA GLU A 200 -36.61 27.31 19.72
C GLU A 200 -36.73 28.33 18.61
N SER A 201 -35.73 28.40 17.71
CA SER A 201 -35.88 28.73 16.28
C SER A 201 -34.56 29.18 15.63
N GLN A 202 -33.50 28.37 15.76
CA GLN A 202 -32.61 28.12 14.63
C GLN A 202 -32.27 26.63 14.68
N LYS A 203 -32.84 25.85 13.77
CA LYS A 203 -32.47 24.45 13.57
C LYS A 203 -31.04 24.46 13.05
N VAL A 204 -30.09 24.31 13.97
CA VAL A 204 -28.64 24.38 13.70
C VAL A 204 -28.29 23.39 12.60
N LYS A 205 -27.78 23.88 11.47
CA LYS A 205 -27.53 23.08 10.27
C LYS A 205 -26.47 22.01 10.54
N ALA A 206 -25.51 22.29 11.41
CA ALA A 206 -24.44 21.36 11.78
C ALA A 206 -24.96 20.05 12.37
N PHE A 207 -26.02 20.06 13.20
CA PHE A 207 -26.55 18.83 13.78
C PHE A 207 -27.23 17.95 12.72
N ASP A 208 -28.02 18.55 11.85
CA ASP A 208 -28.69 17.83 10.75
C ASP A 208 -27.65 17.25 9.78
N HIS A 209 -26.61 18.03 9.46
CA HIS A 209 -25.53 17.61 8.58
C HIS A 209 -24.69 16.45 9.16
N TYR A 210 -24.44 16.49 10.48
CA TYR A 210 -23.77 15.40 11.18
C TYR A 210 -24.62 14.13 11.16
N GLN A 211 -25.90 14.24 11.52
CA GLN A 211 -26.81 13.09 11.61
C GLN A 211 -27.01 12.42 10.26
N LYS A 212 -27.10 13.19 9.18
CA LYS A 212 -27.26 12.69 7.81
C LYS A 212 -26.04 11.93 7.30
N ASN A 213 -24.83 12.40 7.59
CA ASN A 213 -23.59 11.87 6.97
C ASN A 213 -22.81 10.88 7.85
N ILE A 214 -22.91 11.02 9.18
CA ILE A 214 -22.12 10.24 10.14
C ILE A 214 -23.01 9.26 10.91
N GLY A 215 -24.12 9.75 11.50
CA GLY A 215 -25.06 8.93 12.25
C GLY A 215 -25.51 9.57 13.57
N PRO A 216 -26.05 8.77 14.50
CA PRO A 216 -26.62 9.26 15.77
C PRO A 216 -25.59 10.08 16.56
N LEU A 217 -26.00 11.26 17.03
CA LEU A 217 -25.17 12.20 17.78
C LEU A 217 -25.01 11.73 19.24
N PRO A 218 -23.79 11.34 19.69
CA PRO A 218 -23.55 11.08 21.10
C PRO A 218 -23.64 12.39 21.90
N PRO A 219 -24.16 12.40 23.15
CA PRO A 219 -24.27 13.61 23.97
C PRO A 219 -22.96 14.39 24.13
N ALA A 220 -21.83 13.69 24.28
CA ALA A 220 -20.51 14.32 24.38
C ALA A 220 -20.07 15.05 23.09
N VAL A 221 -20.56 14.63 21.92
CA VAL A 221 -20.30 15.31 20.65
C VAL A 221 -21.19 16.54 20.50
N ILE A 222 -22.43 16.47 21.01
CA ILE A 222 -23.37 17.61 21.00
C ILE A 222 -22.79 18.80 21.77
N GLU A 223 -22.26 18.57 22.96
CA GLU A 223 -21.61 19.62 23.77
C GLU A 223 -20.44 20.29 23.02
N LYS A 224 -19.63 19.46 22.34
CA LYS A 224 -18.49 19.96 21.56
C LYS A 224 -18.93 20.73 20.31
N ILE A 225 -19.93 20.25 19.58
CA ILE A 225 -20.48 20.95 18.41
C ILE A 225 -21.00 22.32 18.84
N ASN A 226 -21.77 22.40 19.93
CA ASN A 226 -22.26 23.69 20.44
C ASN A 226 -21.11 24.67 20.77
N SER A 227 -20.06 24.20 21.44
CA SER A 227 -18.87 25.03 21.72
C SER A 227 -18.25 25.59 20.43
N PHE A 228 -18.07 24.75 19.41
CA PHE A 228 -17.48 25.22 18.15
C PHE A 228 -18.42 26.11 17.32
N ILE A 229 -19.74 25.94 17.46
CA ILE A 229 -20.71 26.85 16.84
C ILE A 229 -20.65 28.22 17.49
N ASP A 230 -20.49 28.29 18.81
CA ASP A 230 -20.35 29.55 19.52
C ASP A 230 -19.03 30.27 19.13
N ASP A 231 -17.96 29.52 18.86
CA ASP A 231 -16.62 30.07 18.55
C ASP A 231 -16.39 30.40 17.05
N LEU A 232 -16.85 29.53 16.14
CA LEU A 232 -16.56 29.60 14.69
C LEU A 232 -17.83 29.85 13.85
N GLY A 233 -19.01 29.54 14.38
CA GLY A 233 -20.27 29.60 13.63
C GLY A 233 -20.69 28.27 13.00
N ASP A 234 -22.01 28.15 12.77
CA ASP A 234 -22.68 26.93 12.27
C ASP A 234 -22.15 26.48 10.89
N ASP A 235 -21.97 27.43 9.97
CA ASP A 235 -21.61 27.12 8.58
C ASP A 235 -20.18 26.53 8.47
N LEU A 236 -19.24 26.96 9.31
CA LEU A 236 -17.89 26.39 9.38
C LEU A 236 -17.89 24.98 9.95
N VAL A 237 -18.72 24.70 10.96
CA VAL A 237 -18.84 23.36 11.53
C VAL A 237 -19.41 22.38 10.51
N VAL A 238 -20.40 22.81 9.72
CA VAL A 238 -20.93 22.02 8.59
C VAL A 238 -19.82 21.66 7.59
N GLU A 239 -19.02 22.65 7.17
CA GLU A 239 -17.97 22.45 6.17
C GLU A 239 -16.88 21.48 6.66
N ALA A 240 -16.48 21.58 7.93
CA ALA A 240 -15.53 20.65 8.54
C ALA A 240 -16.07 19.21 8.53
N ILE A 241 -17.36 19.03 8.81
CA ILE A 241 -18.02 17.72 8.77
C ILE A 241 -18.05 17.17 7.34
N THR A 242 -18.42 17.99 6.35
CA THR A 242 -18.45 17.61 4.93
C THR A 242 -17.08 17.11 4.47
N LYS A 243 -16.05 17.93 4.70
CA LYS A 243 -14.67 17.63 4.31
C LYS A 243 -14.12 16.37 4.97
N SER A 244 -14.46 16.17 6.24
CA SER A 244 -14.14 14.94 6.98
C SER A 244 -14.79 13.70 6.37
N CYS A 245 -16.02 13.81 5.87
CA CYS A 245 -16.75 12.72 5.24
C CYS A 245 -16.20 12.39 3.84
N GLU A 246 -15.83 13.39 3.03
CA GLU A 246 -15.21 13.19 1.72
C GLU A 246 -13.88 12.44 1.82
N GLN A 247 -13.09 12.73 2.85
CA GLN A 247 -11.84 12.02 3.14
C GLN A 247 -12.06 10.66 3.84
N ASN A 248 -13.31 10.23 3.98
CA ASN A 248 -13.75 9.01 4.65
C ASN A 248 -13.27 8.89 6.12
N GLN A 249 -13.01 10.03 6.78
CA GLN A 249 -12.56 10.13 8.17
C GLN A 249 -13.69 10.58 9.09
N ARG A 250 -14.77 9.81 9.20
CA ARG A 250 -16.02 10.21 9.90
C ARG A 250 -15.94 10.25 11.45
N ARG A 251 -14.74 10.24 12.02
CA ARG A 251 -14.53 10.27 13.48
C ARG A 251 -14.52 11.72 13.97
N TRP A 252 -15.24 12.01 15.05
CA TRP A 252 -15.26 13.35 15.67
C TRP A 252 -13.87 13.93 15.92
N ALA A 253 -12.92 13.11 16.39
CA ALA A 253 -11.55 13.54 16.66
C ALA A 253 -10.81 14.09 15.42
N TYR A 254 -11.23 13.73 14.20
CA TYR A 254 -10.67 14.29 12.96
C TYR A 254 -11.33 15.63 12.63
N ILE A 255 -12.65 15.72 12.77
CA ILE A 255 -13.43 16.97 12.62
C ILE A 255 -12.92 18.04 13.60
N GLU A 256 -12.73 17.66 14.86
CA GLU A 256 -12.17 18.53 15.91
C GLU A 256 -10.75 19.03 15.57
N LYS A 257 -9.94 18.24 14.85
CA LYS A 257 -8.62 18.71 14.38
C LYS A 257 -8.73 19.74 13.27
N ILE A 258 -9.67 19.55 12.34
CA ILE A 258 -9.93 20.54 11.27
C ILE A 258 -10.41 21.85 11.89
N LEU A 259 -11.40 21.78 12.78
CA LEU A 259 -11.95 22.96 13.46
C LEU A 259 -10.91 23.70 14.30
N ASN A 260 -10.09 22.98 15.08
CA ASN A 260 -8.99 23.60 15.82
C ASN A 260 -7.93 24.21 14.90
N ASN A 261 -7.64 23.59 13.75
CA ASN A 261 -6.71 24.16 12.79
C ASN A 261 -7.24 25.50 12.23
N TRP A 262 -8.52 25.55 11.85
CA TRP A 262 -9.17 26.77 11.39
C TRP A 262 -9.24 27.85 12.46
N TYR A 263 -9.60 27.47 13.69
CA TYR A 263 -9.60 28.38 14.84
C TYR A 263 -8.21 28.99 15.09
N ASN A 264 -7.16 28.17 15.08
CA ASN A 264 -5.78 28.64 15.28
C ASN A 264 -5.25 29.49 14.12
N GLN A 265 -5.74 29.27 12.91
CA GLN A 265 -5.40 30.07 11.73
C GLN A 265 -6.26 31.35 11.62
N GLY A 266 -7.23 31.54 12.50
CA GLY A 266 -8.12 32.70 12.50
C GLY A 266 -9.13 32.69 11.34
N ILE A 267 -9.41 31.53 10.76
CA ILE A 267 -10.35 31.36 9.64
C ILE A 267 -11.78 31.47 10.18
N ARG A 268 -12.51 32.51 9.75
CA ARG A 268 -13.85 32.81 10.26
C ARG A 268 -14.92 32.90 9.17
N THR A 269 -14.54 32.80 7.90
CA THR A 269 -15.47 32.82 6.78
C THR A 269 -15.27 31.60 5.88
N LEU A 270 -16.30 31.22 5.11
CA LEU A 270 -16.20 30.13 4.14
C LEU A 270 -15.20 30.45 3.01
N ASP A 271 -15.08 31.73 2.64
CA ASP A 271 -14.11 32.18 1.64
C ASP A 271 -12.66 31.99 2.13
N ASP A 272 -12.41 32.20 3.42
CA ASP A 272 -11.09 31.96 4.03
C ASP A 272 -10.74 30.47 4.06
N VAL A 273 -11.73 29.58 4.22
CA VAL A 273 -11.52 28.11 4.15
C VAL A 273 -11.07 27.73 2.74
N ALA A 274 -11.76 28.23 1.72
CA ALA A 274 -11.40 27.96 0.33
C ALA A 274 -10.00 28.50 -0.02
N ALA A 275 -9.65 29.69 0.48
CA ALA A 275 -8.31 30.25 0.33
C ALA A 275 -7.24 29.40 1.02
N ASN A 276 -7.50 28.93 2.24
CA ASN A 276 -6.60 28.06 2.99
C ASN A 276 -6.41 26.69 2.32
N ASP A 277 -7.47 26.14 1.72
CA ASP A 277 -7.41 24.89 0.98
C ASP A 277 -6.62 25.04 -0.33
N ALA A 278 -6.82 26.16 -1.03
CA ALA A 278 -6.00 26.50 -2.20
C ALA A 278 -4.53 26.72 -1.82
N GLU A 279 -4.24 27.29 -0.65
CA GLU A 279 -2.86 27.38 -0.14
C GLU A 279 -2.28 26.01 0.24
N PHE A 280 -3.06 25.16 0.89
CA PHE A 280 -2.64 23.81 1.26
C PHE A 280 -2.31 22.98 0.03
N GLN A 281 -3.16 23.04 -1.01
CA GLN A 281 -2.92 22.38 -2.29
C GLN A 281 -1.67 22.93 -2.98
N ARG A 282 -1.51 24.25 -3.05
CA ARG A 282 -0.29 24.88 -3.61
C ARG A 282 0.98 24.45 -2.87
N LYS A 283 0.94 24.31 -1.55
CA LYS A 283 2.07 23.81 -0.74
C LYS A 283 2.38 22.32 -1.00
N MET A 284 1.35 21.51 -1.26
CA MET A 284 1.55 20.10 -1.67
C MET A 284 2.17 20.01 -3.06
N ASP A 285 1.66 20.78 -4.03
CA ASP A 285 2.16 20.79 -5.40
C ASP A 285 3.59 21.34 -5.49
N GLN A 286 3.93 22.37 -4.72
CA GLN A 286 5.31 22.91 -4.63
C GLN A 286 6.30 21.93 -4.00
N LYS A 287 5.87 21.10 -3.04
CA LYS A 287 6.71 20.03 -2.48
C LYS A 287 6.94 18.90 -3.49
N HIS A 288 5.95 18.59 -4.33
CA HIS A 288 6.09 17.61 -5.39
C HIS A 288 6.97 18.14 -6.55
N SER A 289 6.92 19.43 -6.88
CA SER A 289 7.75 20.05 -7.93
C SER A 289 9.21 20.27 -7.49
N SER A 290 9.46 20.65 -6.24
CA SER A 290 10.82 20.91 -5.73
C SER A 290 11.66 19.65 -5.50
N SER A 291 11.02 18.48 -5.38
CA SER A 291 11.72 17.18 -5.35
C SER A 291 12.31 16.76 -6.70
N SER A 292 11.93 17.42 -7.81
CA SER A 292 12.42 17.09 -9.16
C SER A 292 13.74 17.78 -9.52
N ASN A 293 14.15 18.84 -8.83
CA ASN A 293 15.31 19.65 -9.21
C ASN A 293 16.62 19.29 -8.48
N ASN A 294 16.59 18.40 -7.49
CA ASN A 294 17.78 17.99 -6.72
C ASN A 294 18.18 16.51 -6.90
N SER A 295 17.53 15.79 -7.81
CA SER A 295 17.96 14.47 -8.26
C SER A 295 18.21 14.51 -9.76
N LYS A 296 19.29 15.19 -10.18
CA LYS A 296 19.96 14.79 -11.43
C LYS A 296 20.69 13.49 -11.13
N ASP A 297 19.93 12.39 -11.05
CA ASP A 297 20.51 11.07 -11.19
C ASP A 297 21.27 11.07 -12.50
N ILE A 298 22.54 10.70 -12.47
CA ILE A 298 23.35 10.52 -13.66
C ILE A 298 22.73 9.34 -14.38
N ILE A 299 21.83 9.64 -15.31
CA ILE A 299 21.26 8.69 -16.26
C ILE A 299 22.45 8.15 -17.05
N PRO A 300 22.78 6.85 -16.93
CA PRO A 300 23.89 6.32 -17.70
C PRO A 300 23.57 6.35 -19.20
N ASP A 301 24.54 6.68 -20.05
CA ASP A 301 24.42 6.79 -21.53
C ASP A 301 23.74 5.60 -22.24
N TRP A 302 23.54 4.47 -21.57
CA TRP A 302 22.81 3.32 -22.11
C TRP A 302 21.28 3.45 -21.99
N PHE A 303 20.77 4.32 -21.12
CA PHE A 303 19.32 4.46 -20.86
C PHE A 303 18.62 5.24 -21.98
N ASP A 304 19.20 6.35 -22.46
CA ASP A 304 18.69 7.08 -23.63
C ASP A 304 18.77 6.27 -24.94
N LYS A 305 19.65 5.26 -24.99
CA LYS A 305 19.84 4.40 -26.16
C LYS A 305 18.76 3.32 -26.28
N GLN A 306 17.95 3.05 -25.25
CA GLN A 306 16.87 2.06 -25.37
C GLN A 306 15.62 2.59 -26.08
N ASP A 307 15.27 3.87 -25.88
CA ASP A 307 14.10 4.47 -26.55
C ASP A 307 14.38 4.76 -28.03
N GLN A 308 15.62 5.13 -28.36
CA GLN A 308 16.08 5.25 -29.75
C GLN A 308 16.09 3.87 -30.45
N ASN A 309 16.63 2.82 -29.81
CA ASN A 309 16.70 1.47 -30.41
C ASN A 309 15.31 0.81 -30.57
N ASN A 310 14.37 1.01 -29.63
CA ASN A 310 13.01 0.49 -29.79
C ASN A 310 12.25 1.21 -30.92
N SER A 311 12.45 2.53 -31.08
CA SER A 311 11.85 3.30 -32.19
C SER A 311 12.42 2.86 -33.54
N SER A 312 13.74 2.61 -33.63
CA SER A 312 14.39 2.10 -34.84
C SER A 312 14.02 0.65 -35.17
N GLN A 313 13.83 -0.23 -34.18
CA GLN A 313 13.36 -1.60 -34.41
C GLN A 313 11.91 -1.65 -34.91
N THR A 314 11.06 -0.73 -34.43
CA THR A 314 9.66 -0.66 -34.86
C THR A 314 9.54 -0.09 -36.28
N GLN A 315 10.36 0.91 -36.65
CA GLN A 315 10.44 1.42 -38.02
C GLN A 315 11.05 0.40 -39.01
N SER A 316 12.13 -0.29 -38.62
CA SER A 316 12.73 -1.37 -39.44
C SER A 316 11.72 -2.49 -39.73
N SER A 317 10.88 -2.86 -38.76
CA SER A 317 9.86 -3.91 -38.96
C SER A 317 8.74 -3.50 -39.90
N LEU A 318 8.35 -2.22 -39.95
CA LEU A 318 7.32 -1.71 -40.87
C LEU A 318 7.84 -1.64 -42.31
N ASP A 319 9.12 -1.28 -42.48
CA ASP A 319 9.76 -1.21 -43.79
C ASP A 319 9.93 -2.60 -44.42
N ASP A 320 10.26 -3.61 -43.61
CA ASP A 320 10.37 -4.98 -44.08
C ASP A 320 9.00 -5.56 -44.50
N ASP A 321 7.93 -5.28 -43.77
CA ASP A 321 6.57 -5.67 -44.19
C ASP A 321 6.12 -4.91 -45.45
N ALA A 322 6.46 -3.63 -45.59
CA ALA A 322 6.14 -2.86 -46.78
C ALA A 322 6.85 -3.40 -48.03
N ARG A 323 8.09 -3.91 -47.87
CA ARG A 323 8.82 -4.62 -48.95
C ARG A 323 8.14 -5.93 -49.31
N ILE A 324 7.71 -6.72 -48.33
CA ILE A 324 6.99 -7.98 -48.56
C ILE A 324 5.66 -7.72 -49.28
N LEU A 325 4.92 -6.69 -48.87
CA LEU A 325 3.66 -6.28 -49.50
C LEU A 325 3.87 -5.90 -50.98
N ASN A 326 4.83 -5.00 -51.24
CA ASN A 326 5.15 -4.59 -52.61
C ASN A 326 5.65 -5.74 -53.49
N LEU A 327 6.44 -6.66 -52.94
CA LEU A 327 6.90 -7.85 -53.65
C LEU A 327 5.73 -8.78 -54.00
N GLY A 328 4.79 -8.98 -53.07
CA GLY A 328 3.57 -9.76 -53.30
C GLY A 328 2.71 -9.19 -54.43
N ILE A 329 2.52 -7.87 -54.45
CA ILE A 329 1.78 -7.15 -55.49
C ILE A 329 2.51 -7.25 -56.85
N ARG A 330 3.84 -7.04 -56.88
CA ARG A 330 4.63 -7.12 -58.12
C ARG A 330 4.66 -8.54 -58.72
N LEU A 331 4.62 -9.57 -57.88
CA LEU A 331 4.51 -10.97 -58.29
C LEU A 331 3.07 -11.42 -58.55
N ASN A 332 2.09 -10.51 -58.46
CA ASN A 332 0.67 -10.75 -58.71
C ASN A 332 0.11 -11.94 -57.90
N ARG A 333 0.56 -12.08 -56.64
CA ARG A 333 0.06 -13.11 -55.71
C ARG A 333 -1.35 -12.78 -55.22
N SER A 334 -2.12 -13.78 -54.80
CA SER A 334 -3.46 -13.54 -54.26
C SER A 334 -3.42 -12.85 -52.89
N LEU A 335 -4.47 -12.12 -52.52
CA LEU A 335 -4.59 -11.50 -51.20
C LEU A 335 -4.40 -12.51 -50.06
N GLN A 336 -4.89 -13.73 -50.23
CA GLN A 336 -4.71 -14.81 -49.25
C GLN A 336 -3.22 -15.14 -49.05
N GLN A 337 -2.45 -15.25 -50.13
CA GLN A 337 -1.00 -15.50 -50.07
C GLN A 337 -0.19 -14.29 -49.56
N ILE A 338 -0.66 -13.06 -49.80
CA ILE A 338 0.01 -11.83 -49.35
C ILE A 338 -0.27 -11.57 -47.87
N SER A 339 -1.47 -11.92 -47.39
CA SER A 339 -1.89 -11.72 -46.00
C SER A 339 -1.42 -12.81 -45.03
N GLU A 340 -0.68 -13.81 -45.51
CA GLU A 340 -0.05 -14.84 -44.69
C GLU A 340 1.19 -14.30 -43.95
N GLY A 341 1.54 -14.93 -42.82
CA GLY A 341 2.76 -14.59 -42.08
C GLY A 341 2.70 -13.23 -41.38
N SER A 342 3.71 -12.37 -41.59
CA SER A 342 3.86 -11.12 -40.87
C SER A 342 2.78 -10.08 -41.20
N LEU A 343 2.16 -10.14 -42.39
CA LEU A 343 1.16 -9.17 -42.85
C LEU A 343 -0.27 -9.45 -42.33
N SER A 344 -0.50 -10.66 -41.79
CA SER A 344 -1.80 -11.06 -41.20
C SER A 344 -2.31 -10.10 -40.13
N ARG A 345 -1.39 -9.42 -39.43
CA ARG A 345 -1.72 -8.46 -38.36
C ARG A 345 -2.40 -7.18 -38.85
N TYR A 346 -2.29 -6.83 -40.14
CA TYR A 346 -2.79 -5.55 -40.65
C TYR A 346 -4.20 -5.61 -41.24
N GLY A 347 -4.78 -6.81 -41.42
CA GLY A 347 -6.15 -6.95 -41.95
C GLY A 347 -6.32 -6.25 -43.32
N LEU A 348 -5.42 -6.55 -44.25
CA LEU A 348 -5.41 -5.96 -45.59
C LEU A 348 -6.63 -6.42 -46.40
N THR A 349 -7.20 -5.50 -47.18
CA THR A 349 -8.32 -5.77 -48.08
C THR A 349 -7.88 -5.73 -49.54
N GLU A 350 -8.69 -6.29 -50.44
CA GLU A 350 -8.41 -6.25 -51.89
C GLU A 350 -8.34 -4.80 -52.41
N LEU A 351 -9.12 -3.89 -51.81
CA LEU A 351 -9.11 -2.47 -52.13
C LEU A 351 -7.76 -1.82 -51.74
N ASP A 352 -7.18 -2.22 -50.60
CA ASP A 352 -5.87 -1.72 -50.17
C ASP A 352 -4.77 -2.11 -51.17
N LEU A 353 -4.84 -3.33 -51.74
CA LEU A 353 -3.89 -3.78 -52.77
C LEU A 353 -4.08 -3.06 -54.10
N GLN A 354 -5.33 -2.79 -54.49
CA GLN A 354 -5.65 -2.05 -55.71
C GLN A 354 -5.15 -0.60 -55.64
N ASN A 355 -5.35 0.07 -54.50
CA ASN A 355 -4.89 1.45 -54.31
C ASN A 355 -3.36 1.55 -54.36
N ILE A 356 -2.64 0.56 -53.80
CA ILE A 356 -1.18 0.48 -53.92
C ILE A 356 -0.75 0.22 -55.37
N LYS A 357 -1.46 -0.68 -56.08
CA LYS A 357 -1.17 -1.01 -57.49
C LYS A 357 -1.42 0.16 -58.44
N ASN A 358 -2.41 0.99 -58.14
CA ASN A 358 -2.75 2.21 -58.87
C ASN A 358 -1.85 3.41 -58.48
N GLY A 359 -1.01 3.25 -57.44
CA GLY A 359 -0.12 4.31 -56.95
C GLY A 359 -0.82 5.40 -56.15
N GLU A 360 -2.06 5.16 -55.70
CA GLU A 360 -2.85 6.11 -54.90
C GLU A 360 -2.36 6.21 -53.46
N CYS A 361 -1.72 5.16 -52.95
CA CYS A 361 -1.10 5.14 -51.63
C CYS A 361 0.14 4.23 -51.61
N THR A 362 1.05 4.48 -50.67
CA THR A 362 2.21 3.62 -50.48
C THR A 362 1.91 2.47 -49.51
N ALA A 363 2.61 1.35 -49.69
CA ALA A 363 2.51 0.20 -48.78
C ALA A 363 2.80 0.59 -47.31
N GLN A 364 3.73 1.53 -47.08
CA GLN A 364 4.05 2.03 -45.73
C GLN A 364 2.87 2.79 -45.12
N GLU A 365 2.23 3.69 -45.86
CA GLU A 365 1.08 4.48 -45.38
C GLU A 365 -0.11 3.59 -45.03
N VAL A 366 -0.39 2.57 -45.85
CA VAL A 366 -1.46 1.59 -45.58
C VAL A 366 -1.18 0.82 -44.30
N LEU A 367 0.03 0.27 -44.14
CA LEU A 367 0.42 -0.48 -42.94
C LEU A 367 0.46 0.39 -41.68
N GLN A 368 0.88 1.65 -41.79
CA GLN A 368 0.90 2.61 -40.70
C GLN A 368 -0.52 3.03 -40.27
N SER A 369 -1.43 3.22 -41.22
CA SER A 369 -2.84 3.52 -40.95
C SER A 369 -3.53 2.35 -40.22
N LYS A 370 -3.35 1.12 -40.72
CA LYS A 370 -3.95 -0.09 -40.14
C LYS A 370 -3.38 -0.43 -38.75
N SER A 371 -2.11 -0.12 -38.47
CA SER A 371 -1.53 -0.31 -37.13
C SER A 371 -2.09 0.67 -36.08
N LYS A 372 -2.34 1.94 -36.45
CA LYS A 372 -2.93 2.95 -35.56
C LYS A 372 -4.38 2.64 -35.18
N LEU A 373 -5.19 2.13 -36.12
CA LEU A 373 -6.59 1.78 -35.88
C LEU A 373 -6.78 0.69 -34.81
N ARG A 374 -5.78 -0.16 -34.57
CA ARG A 374 -5.85 -1.23 -33.56
C ARG A 374 -5.55 -0.73 -32.14
N VAL A 375 -4.80 0.36 -31.97
CA VAL A 375 -4.41 0.91 -30.64
C VAL A 375 -5.59 1.63 -29.95
N VAL A 376 -6.61 2.05 -30.70
CA VAL A 376 -7.76 2.82 -30.18
C VAL A 376 -8.84 1.92 -29.57
N GLY A 377 -8.75 0.59 -29.74
CA GLY A 377 -9.79 -0.38 -29.36
C GLY A 377 -9.43 -1.36 -28.24
N SER A 378 -8.57 -1.00 -27.29
CA SER A 378 -8.25 -1.86 -26.12
C SER A 378 -8.41 -1.13 -24.80
#